data_AF-A0A0P0RMF4-F1
#
_entry.id   AF-A0A0P0RMF4-F1
#
_cell.length_a   1.000
_cell.length_b   1.000
_cell.length_c   1.000
_cell.angle_alpha   90.00
_cell.angle_beta   90.00
_cell.angle_gamma   90.00
#
_symmetry.space_group_name_H-M   'P 1'
#
loop_
_entity.id
_entity.type
_entity.pdbx_description
1 polymer ?
#
loop_
_entity_poly.entity_id
_entity_poly.type
_entity_poly.pdbx_seq_one_letter_code
_entity_poly.pdbx_strand_id
1 'polypeptide(L)'
;MTAQLIDGRHLARRLRARFRERVAALSARGVVPGLAVVLVGDNPASELYVANKVRACEDCGVRSFMHRFHADCRETELLDRIAALNVERSTHGILVQLPLPPQINVRRVLESIVVDKDVDGFHLYNVGALVVGNSIFPPCTPYGVQLLLETTGIDVAGKNVVVVGASNIVGKPMALMLLQKEATVTVCHVKTRDLAQHTIHADILVVAAGKPGLIKAEMVKEGAIVIDVGINRTPDGRIVGDVDFEPVRERASWITPVPGGVGPMTVTMLIENTLRSAERFADGEAFHPPQPFWQVPAG
;
A
#
# COMPACT_ATOMS: atom_id res chain seq x y z
N MET A 1 24.54 8.86 -17.06
CA MET A 1 24.11 7.58 -17.68
C MET A 1 22.61 7.51 -17.54
N THR A 2 21.85 7.01 -18.52
CA THR A 2 20.38 6.96 -18.40
C THR A 2 19.97 5.86 -17.42
N ALA A 3 19.11 6.18 -16.45
CA ALA A 3 18.63 5.25 -15.43
C ALA A 3 17.88 4.05 -16.04
N GLN A 4 18.02 2.90 -15.39
CA GLN A 4 17.22 1.71 -15.69
C GLN A 4 15.81 1.86 -15.11
N LEU A 5 14.80 1.34 -15.83
CA LEU A 5 13.42 1.40 -15.36
C LEU A 5 13.10 0.27 -14.38
N ILE A 6 12.53 0.62 -13.25
CA ILE A 6 11.92 -0.34 -12.32
C ILE A 6 10.47 -0.57 -12.76
N ASP A 7 10.26 -1.58 -13.62
CA ASP A 7 8.95 -1.89 -14.21
C ASP A 7 8.04 -2.67 -13.25
N GLY A 8 7.23 -1.92 -12.49
CA GLY A 8 6.24 -2.51 -11.60
C GLY A 8 5.06 -3.18 -12.28
N ARG A 9 4.74 -2.85 -13.55
CA ARG A 9 3.72 -3.60 -14.31
C ARG A 9 4.22 -5.00 -14.64
N HIS A 10 5.50 -5.12 -15.00
CA HIS A 10 6.11 -6.42 -15.27
C HIS A 10 6.16 -7.28 -14.00
N LEU A 11 6.64 -6.71 -12.89
CA LEU A 11 6.69 -7.42 -11.60
C LEU A 11 5.30 -7.85 -11.12
N ALA A 12 4.32 -6.94 -11.18
CA ALA A 12 2.93 -7.22 -10.81
C ALA A 12 2.35 -8.39 -11.61
N ARG A 13 2.54 -8.41 -12.94
CA ARG A 13 2.09 -9.51 -13.80
C ARG A 13 2.72 -10.85 -13.41
N ARG A 14 4.03 -10.86 -13.17
CA ARG A 14 4.76 -12.07 -12.74
C ARG A 14 4.26 -12.61 -11.41
N LEU A 15 4.01 -11.73 -10.43
CA LEU A 15 3.49 -12.12 -9.12
C LEU A 15 2.07 -12.69 -9.21
N ARG A 16 1.18 -12.00 -9.92
CA ARG A 16 -0.22 -12.43 -10.12
C ARG A 16 -0.34 -13.78 -10.83
N ALA A 17 0.59 -14.11 -11.73
CA ALA A 17 0.63 -15.43 -12.34
C ALA A 17 0.81 -16.55 -11.28
N ARG A 18 1.71 -16.34 -10.31
CA ARG A 18 1.94 -17.29 -9.20
C ARG A 18 0.76 -17.35 -8.22
N PHE A 19 0.00 -16.27 -8.10
CA PHE A 19 -1.17 -16.23 -7.21
C PHE A 19 -2.26 -17.22 -7.63
N ARG A 20 -2.39 -17.52 -8.92
CA ARG A 20 -3.36 -18.52 -9.41
C ARG A 20 -3.11 -19.91 -8.81
N GLU A 21 -1.86 -20.29 -8.65
CA GLU A 21 -1.47 -21.57 -8.05
C GLU A 21 -1.88 -21.65 -6.58
N ARG A 22 -1.66 -20.55 -5.83
CA ARG A 22 -2.09 -20.44 -4.42
C ARG A 22 -3.62 -20.48 -4.29
N VAL A 23 -4.34 -19.78 -5.17
CA VAL A 23 -5.81 -19.83 -5.21
C VAL A 23 -6.31 -21.24 -5.50
N ALA A 24 -5.68 -21.97 -6.43
CA ALA A 24 -6.04 -23.35 -6.74
C ALA A 24 -5.80 -24.27 -5.54
N ALA A 25 -4.66 -24.12 -4.83
CA ALA A 25 -4.37 -24.89 -3.62
C ALA A 25 -5.39 -24.63 -2.50
N LEU A 26 -5.79 -23.38 -2.28
CA LEU A 26 -6.84 -23.03 -1.31
C LEU A 26 -8.21 -23.60 -1.72
N SER A 27 -8.53 -23.53 -3.01
CA SER A 27 -9.79 -24.04 -3.54
C SER A 27 -9.91 -25.56 -3.36
N ALA A 28 -8.81 -26.29 -3.52
CA ALA A 28 -8.75 -27.73 -3.24
C ALA A 28 -8.99 -28.06 -1.76
N ARG A 29 -8.75 -27.10 -0.85
CA ARG A 29 -9.07 -27.18 0.58
C ARG A 29 -10.47 -26.65 0.92
N GLY A 30 -11.28 -26.30 -0.08
CA GLY A 30 -12.63 -25.75 0.10
C GLY A 30 -12.68 -24.27 0.45
N VAL A 31 -11.57 -23.54 0.33
CA VAL A 31 -11.49 -22.10 0.62
C VAL A 31 -11.26 -21.32 -0.67
N VAL A 32 -12.20 -20.42 -1.01
CA VAL A 32 -12.03 -19.50 -2.14
C VAL A 32 -11.71 -18.12 -1.58
N PRO A 33 -10.52 -17.56 -1.82
CA PRO A 33 -10.15 -16.24 -1.32
C PRO A 33 -11.14 -15.17 -1.79
N GLY A 34 -11.45 -14.24 -0.90
CA GLY A 34 -12.49 -13.23 -1.11
C GLY A 34 -12.07 -11.88 -0.56
N LEU A 35 -12.17 -10.85 -1.39
CA LEU A 35 -11.87 -9.46 -1.03
C LEU A 35 -13.14 -8.62 -1.13
N ALA A 36 -13.56 -8.05 -0.01
CA ALA A 36 -14.60 -7.03 0.02
C ALA A 36 -14.00 -5.64 -0.18
N VAL A 37 -14.48 -4.92 -1.18
CA VAL A 37 -14.07 -3.55 -1.48
C VAL A 37 -15.25 -2.63 -1.19
N VAL A 38 -15.05 -1.70 -0.26
CA VAL A 38 -16.04 -0.71 0.17
C VAL A 38 -15.70 0.64 -0.43
N LEU A 39 -16.63 1.20 -1.19
CA LEU A 39 -16.52 2.50 -1.85
C LEU A 39 -17.67 3.40 -1.39
N VAL A 40 -17.33 4.63 -0.97
CA VAL A 40 -18.31 5.63 -0.54
C VAL A 40 -18.20 6.86 -1.44
N GLY A 41 -19.31 7.20 -2.10
CA GLY A 41 -19.41 8.30 -3.05
C GLY A 41 -18.90 7.98 -4.46
N ASP A 42 -18.99 8.97 -5.34
CA ASP A 42 -18.89 8.79 -6.80
C ASP A 42 -17.66 9.45 -7.41
N ASN A 43 -16.52 9.42 -6.71
CA ASN A 43 -15.28 10.00 -7.25
C ASN A 43 -14.78 9.17 -8.46
N PRO A 44 -14.74 9.72 -9.70
CA PRO A 44 -14.35 8.96 -10.89
C PRO A 44 -12.93 8.38 -10.82
N ALA A 45 -12.02 9.04 -10.09
CA ALA A 45 -10.68 8.52 -9.88
C ALA A 45 -10.68 7.26 -9.01
N SER A 46 -11.53 7.24 -7.97
CA SER A 46 -11.73 6.07 -7.12
C SER A 46 -12.36 4.93 -7.89
N GLU A 47 -13.33 5.21 -8.78
CA GLU A 47 -13.98 4.18 -9.58
C GLU A 47 -13.03 3.42 -10.50
N LEU A 48 -12.17 4.14 -11.23
CA LEU A 48 -11.18 3.52 -12.11
C LEU A 48 -10.18 2.68 -11.31
N TYR A 49 -9.75 3.18 -10.15
CA TYR A 49 -8.82 2.46 -9.28
C TYR A 49 -9.46 1.18 -8.72
N VAL A 50 -10.72 1.26 -8.33
CA VAL A 50 -11.52 0.13 -7.84
C VAL A 50 -11.77 -0.90 -8.95
N ALA A 51 -12.13 -0.48 -10.16
CA ALA A 51 -12.32 -1.37 -11.31
C ALA A 51 -11.03 -2.16 -11.61
N ASN A 52 -9.87 -1.51 -11.54
CA ASN A 52 -8.58 -2.18 -11.72
C ASN A 52 -8.28 -3.20 -10.62
N LYS A 53 -8.70 -2.95 -9.36
CA LYS A 53 -8.57 -3.92 -8.26
C LYS A 53 -9.45 -5.15 -8.49
N VAL A 54 -10.71 -4.95 -8.87
CA VAL A 54 -11.65 -6.03 -9.18
C VAL A 54 -11.08 -6.91 -10.28
N ARG A 55 -10.66 -6.31 -11.39
CA ARG A 55 -10.04 -7.04 -12.51
C ARG A 55 -8.80 -7.81 -12.09
N ALA A 56 -7.93 -7.21 -11.27
CA ALA A 56 -6.74 -7.89 -10.79
C ALA A 56 -7.05 -9.09 -9.88
N CYS A 57 -8.13 -9.03 -9.10
CA CYS A 57 -8.60 -10.15 -8.28
C CYS A 57 -9.13 -11.29 -9.16
N GLU A 58 -10.00 -10.96 -10.13
CA GLU A 58 -10.55 -11.92 -11.11
C GLU A 58 -9.43 -12.59 -11.92
N ASP A 59 -8.44 -11.80 -12.34
CA ASP A 59 -7.23 -12.29 -13.02
C ASP A 59 -6.40 -13.23 -12.13
N CYS A 60 -6.61 -13.30 -10.82
CA CYS A 60 -5.90 -14.27 -9.95
C CYS A 60 -6.80 -15.42 -9.49
N GLY A 61 -8.11 -15.36 -9.75
CA GLY A 61 -9.12 -16.27 -9.21
C GLY A 61 -9.61 -15.90 -7.80
N VAL A 62 -9.28 -14.71 -7.31
CA VAL A 62 -9.80 -14.17 -6.04
C VAL A 62 -11.18 -13.57 -6.28
N ARG A 63 -12.17 -13.94 -5.47
CA ARG A 63 -13.50 -13.33 -5.53
C ARG A 63 -13.45 -11.90 -5.02
N SER A 64 -14.04 -10.96 -5.77
CA SER A 64 -14.16 -9.57 -5.35
C SER A 64 -15.63 -9.23 -5.09
N PHE A 65 -15.92 -8.67 -3.92
CA PHE A 65 -17.26 -8.22 -3.53
C PHE A 65 -17.26 -6.70 -3.46
N MET A 66 -18.08 -6.04 -4.29
CA MET A 66 -18.18 -4.58 -4.32
C MET A 66 -19.32 -4.10 -3.44
N HIS A 67 -19.02 -3.22 -2.48
CA HIS A 67 -20.01 -2.57 -1.62
C HIS A 67 -19.96 -1.06 -1.87
N ARG A 68 -20.96 -0.55 -2.60
CA ARG A 68 -21.08 0.88 -2.92
C ARG A 68 -22.07 1.55 -1.97
N PHE A 69 -21.66 2.70 -1.47
CA PHE A 69 -22.47 3.60 -0.66
C PHE A 69 -22.52 4.96 -1.32
N HIS A 70 -23.65 5.65 -1.20
CA HIS A 70 -23.77 7.03 -1.66
C HIS A 70 -22.92 7.97 -0.78
N ALA A 71 -22.57 9.14 -1.30
CA ALA A 71 -21.67 10.08 -0.61
C ALA A 71 -22.26 10.65 0.69
N ASP A 72 -23.58 10.58 0.88
CA ASP A 72 -24.31 11.02 2.08
C ASP A 72 -24.61 9.88 3.07
N CYS A 73 -24.10 8.66 2.84
CA CYS A 73 -24.39 7.53 3.71
C CYS A 73 -24.01 7.82 5.17
N ARG A 74 -24.80 7.28 6.09
CA ARG A 74 -24.52 7.46 7.52
C ARG A 74 -23.32 6.62 7.93
N GLU A 75 -22.49 7.14 8.82
CA GLU A 75 -21.34 6.39 9.36
C GLU A 75 -21.77 5.03 9.95
N THR A 76 -22.93 4.98 10.62
CA THR A 76 -23.48 3.75 11.19
C THR A 76 -23.75 2.68 10.13
N GLU A 77 -24.26 3.06 8.96
CA GLU A 77 -24.56 2.12 7.87
C GLU A 77 -23.28 1.47 7.32
N LEU A 78 -22.21 2.26 7.23
CA LEU A 78 -20.89 1.78 6.83
C LEU A 78 -20.29 0.84 7.88
N LEU A 79 -20.38 1.20 9.16
CA LEU A 79 -19.90 0.36 10.26
C LEU A 79 -20.66 -0.96 10.37
N ASP A 80 -21.99 -0.94 10.19
CA ASP A 80 -22.83 -2.14 10.21
C ASP A 80 -22.44 -3.09 9.07
N ARG A 81 -22.13 -2.56 7.88
CA ARG A 81 -21.65 -3.39 6.77
C ARG A 81 -20.28 -3.99 7.06
N ILE A 82 -19.35 -3.22 7.64
CA ILE A 82 -18.03 -3.74 8.01
C ILE A 82 -18.17 -4.84 9.08
N ALA A 83 -19.05 -4.65 10.07
CA ALA A 83 -19.35 -5.67 11.06
C ALA A 83 -19.88 -6.97 10.43
N ALA A 84 -20.77 -6.88 9.44
CA ALA A 84 -21.24 -8.04 8.68
C ALA A 84 -20.09 -8.72 7.90
N LEU A 85 -19.24 -7.94 7.24
CA LEU A 85 -18.09 -8.45 6.50
C LEU A 85 -17.04 -9.12 7.40
N ASN A 86 -16.86 -8.63 8.62
CA ASN A 86 -15.93 -9.20 9.60
C ASN A 86 -16.28 -10.65 9.95
N VAL A 87 -17.57 -11.00 10.04
CA VAL A 87 -18.01 -12.37 10.37
C VAL A 87 -18.28 -13.24 9.14
N GLU A 88 -18.32 -12.65 7.94
CA GLU A 88 -18.60 -13.38 6.71
C GLU A 88 -17.45 -14.31 6.31
N ARG A 89 -17.68 -15.64 6.30
CA ARG A 89 -16.65 -16.66 6.00
C ARG A 89 -16.15 -16.65 4.55
N SER A 90 -16.91 -16.08 3.62
CA SER A 90 -16.49 -15.88 2.23
C SER A 90 -15.52 -14.70 2.06
N THR A 91 -15.43 -13.80 3.05
CA THR A 91 -14.59 -12.60 3.00
C THR A 91 -13.35 -12.81 3.84
N HIS A 92 -12.18 -12.67 3.21
CA HIS A 92 -10.86 -12.84 3.82
C HIS A 92 -10.11 -11.50 3.87
N GLY A 93 -10.38 -10.58 2.96
CA GLY A 93 -9.88 -9.21 3.02
C GLY A 93 -10.99 -8.19 2.99
N ILE A 94 -10.84 -7.09 3.74
CA ILE A 94 -11.70 -5.91 3.66
C ILE A 94 -10.83 -4.71 3.32
N LEU A 95 -11.22 -3.99 2.29
CA LEU A 95 -10.60 -2.75 1.86
C LEU A 95 -11.65 -1.64 1.87
N VAL A 96 -11.39 -0.57 2.60
CA VAL A 96 -12.16 0.67 2.51
C VAL A 96 -11.40 1.66 1.64
N GLN A 97 -11.99 2.04 0.50
CA GLN A 97 -11.36 2.98 -0.43
C GLN A 97 -11.39 4.40 0.13
N LEU A 98 -10.22 5.01 0.27
CA LEU A 98 -10.05 6.40 0.68
C LEU A 98 -9.94 7.36 -0.53
N PRO A 99 -10.24 8.67 -0.36
CA PRO A 99 -10.78 9.30 0.86
C PRO A 99 -12.27 8.99 1.07
N LEU A 100 -12.71 9.00 2.32
CA LEU A 100 -14.13 8.96 2.67
C LEU A 100 -14.71 10.38 2.70
N PRO A 101 -16.04 10.54 2.57
CA PRO A 101 -16.72 11.81 2.79
C PRO A 101 -16.36 12.43 4.16
N PRO A 102 -16.29 13.78 4.27
CA PRO A 102 -15.76 14.47 5.45
C PRO A 102 -16.57 14.23 6.72
N GLN A 103 -17.85 13.85 6.60
CA GLN A 103 -18.70 13.53 7.74
C GLN A 103 -18.41 12.15 8.36
N ILE A 104 -17.65 11.29 7.67
CA ILE A 104 -17.33 9.94 8.15
C ILE A 104 -15.95 9.95 8.81
N ASN A 105 -15.88 9.44 10.03
CA ASN A 105 -14.62 9.29 10.73
C ASN A 105 -13.81 8.11 10.18
N VAL A 106 -12.85 8.42 9.31
CA VAL A 106 -11.94 7.43 8.70
C VAL A 106 -11.29 6.51 9.73
N ARG A 107 -10.88 7.04 10.89
CA ARG A 107 -10.23 6.24 11.93
C ARG A 107 -11.17 5.18 12.49
N ARG A 108 -12.40 5.56 12.84
CA ARG A 108 -13.41 4.61 13.36
C ARG A 108 -13.73 3.51 12.36
N VAL A 109 -13.80 3.87 11.08
CA VAL A 109 -14.04 2.91 9.99
C VAL A 109 -12.90 1.92 9.85
N LEU A 110 -11.64 2.38 9.79
CA LEU A 110 -10.49 1.49 9.66
C LEU A 110 -10.28 0.61 10.91
N GLU A 111 -10.50 1.15 12.11
CA GLU A 111 -10.42 0.38 13.38
C GLU A 111 -11.55 -0.65 13.53
N SER A 112 -12.64 -0.53 12.77
CA SER A 112 -13.74 -1.51 12.81
C SER A 112 -13.47 -2.78 12.00
N ILE A 113 -12.44 -2.78 11.14
CA ILE A 113 -12.03 -3.96 10.38
C ILE A 113 -11.27 -4.91 11.30
N VAL A 114 -11.68 -6.17 11.39
CA VAL A 114 -10.95 -7.16 12.21
C VAL A 114 -9.54 -7.38 11.66
N VAL A 115 -8.57 -7.56 12.56
CA VAL A 115 -7.14 -7.67 12.22
C VAL A 115 -6.87 -8.71 11.14
N ASP A 116 -7.53 -9.88 11.22
CA ASP A 116 -7.38 -10.98 10.25
C ASP A 116 -7.82 -10.62 8.83
N LYS A 117 -8.64 -9.58 8.66
CA LYS A 117 -9.15 -9.12 7.37
C LYS A 117 -8.63 -7.74 6.97
N ASP A 118 -7.76 -7.13 7.77
CA ASP A 118 -7.10 -5.85 7.47
C ASP A 118 -5.94 -6.04 6.47
N VAL A 119 -6.30 -6.40 5.25
CA VAL A 119 -5.34 -6.72 4.18
C VAL A 119 -4.63 -5.49 3.62
N ASP A 120 -5.04 -4.28 4.01
CA ASP A 120 -4.35 -3.03 3.69
C ASP A 120 -3.34 -2.61 4.78
N GLY A 121 -3.36 -3.27 5.94
CA GLY A 121 -2.36 -3.14 7.00
C GLY A 121 -2.48 -1.87 7.85
N PHE A 122 -3.67 -1.28 7.96
CA PHE A 122 -3.89 0.00 8.65
C PHE A 122 -4.56 -0.10 10.01
N HIS A 123 -4.98 -1.29 10.42
CA HIS A 123 -5.40 -1.56 11.79
C HIS A 123 -4.22 -1.28 12.74
N LEU A 124 -4.47 -0.64 13.88
CA LEU A 124 -3.42 -0.24 14.82
C LEU A 124 -2.56 -1.41 15.30
N TYR A 125 -3.14 -2.61 15.37
CA TYR A 125 -2.38 -3.83 15.59
C TYR A 125 -1.31 -4.06 14.52
N ASN A 126 -1.66 -4.05 13.22
CA ASN A 126 -0.68 -4.26 12.14
C ASN A 126 0.39 -3.16 12.10
N VAL A 127 0.02 -1.92 12.46
CA VAL A 127 0.96 -0.80 12.59
C VAL A 127 1.91 -1.00 13.78
N GLY A 128 1.40 -1.37 14.95
CA GLY A 128 2.23 -1.66 16.13
C GLY A 128 3.12 -2.88 15.92
N ALA A 129 2.57 -3.94 15.32
CA ALA A 129 3.30 -5.13 14.92
C ALA A 129 4.38 -4.81 13.88
N LEU A 130 4.12 -3.86 12.97
CA LEU A 130 5.13 -3.35 12.05
C LEU A 130 6.28 -2.65 12.81
N VAL A 131 6.03 -1.88 13.86
CA VAL A 131 7.12 -1.25 14.63
C VAL A 131 8.09 -2.29 15.21
N VAL A 132 7.57 -3.43 15.66
CA VAL A 132 8.38 -4.50 16.30
C VAL A 132 8.85 -5.60 15.34
N GLY A 133 8.55 -5.50 14.04
CA GLY A 133 9.01 -6.48 13.04
C GLY A 133 8.12 -7.70 12.80
N ASN A 134 6.90 -7.72 13.34
CA ASN A 134 6.00 -8.90 13.33
C ASN A 134 4.63 -8.61 12.70
N SER A 135 4.55 -7.67 11.74
CA SER A 135 3.29 -7.36 11.06
C SER A 135 2.76 -8.57 10.28
N ILE A 136 1.47 -8.88 10.47
CA ILE A 136 0.80 -9.96 9.71
C ILE A 136 0.56 -9.48 8.27
N PHE A 137 -0.01 -8.27 8.15
CA PHE A 137 -0.29 -7.64 6.86
C PHE A 137 0.53 -6.36 6.73
N PRO A 138 1.68 -6.40 6.03
CA PRO A 138 2.45 -5.19 5.76
C PRO A 138 1.64 -4.26 4.85
N PRO A 139 1.71 -2.92 5.05
CA PRO A 139 0.99 -1.97 4.20
C PRO A 139 1.33 -2.12 2.73
N CYS A 140 0.30 -2.19 1.88
CA CYS A 140 0.44 -2.65 0.49
C CYS A 140 1.43 -1.84 -0.35
N THR A 141 1.38 -0.51 -0.26
CA THR A 141 2.27 0.37 -1.05
C THR A 141 3.73 0.25 -0.61
N PRO A 142 4.08 0.43 0.69
CA PRO A 142 5.42 0.13 1.19
C PRO A 142 5.93 -1.27 0.84
N TYR A 143 5.08 -2.30 0.95
CA TYR A 143 5.47 -3.66 0.60
C TYR A 143 5.79 -3.79 -0.90
N GLY A 144 4.97 -3.18 -1.75
CA GLY A 144 5.21 -3.11 -3.19
C GLY A 144 6.53 -2.42 -3.53
N VAL A 145 6.84 -1.32 -2.86
CA VAL A 145 8.13 -0.60 -3.01
C VAL A 145 9.30 -1.49 -2.62
N GLN A 146 9.21 -2.23 -1.51
CA GLN A 146 10.28 -3.14 -1.10
C GLN A 146 10.56 -4.20 -2.17
N LEU A 147 9.53 -4.85 -2.71
CA LEU A 147 9.70 -5.84 -3.78
C LEU A 147 10.26 -5.21 -5.07
N LEU A 148 9.93 -3.95 -5.37
CA LEU A 148 10.49 -3.22 -6.49
C LEU A 148 11.99 -2.95 -6.29
N LEU A 149 12.39 -2.54 -5.09
CA LEU A 149 13.81 -2.35 -4.73
C LEU A 149 14.60 -3.67 -4.89
N GLU A 150 14.03 -4.79 -4.46
CA GLU A 150 14.65 -6.12 -4.63
C GLU A 150 14.96 -6.46 -6.09
N THR A 151 14.17 -5.95 -7.06
CA THR A 151 14.44 -6.19 -8.50
C THR A 151 15.69 -5.49 -9.03
N THR A 152 16.21 -4.49 -8.31
CA THR A 152 17.43 -3.78 -8.71
C THR A 152 18.70 -4.60 -8.44
N GLY A 153 18.60 -5.63 -7.58
CA GLY A 153 19.74 -6.41 -7.11
C GLY A 153 20.66 -5.64 -6.14
N ILE A 154 20.30 -4.42 -5.77
CA ILE A 154 21.07 -3.57 -4.84
C ILE A 154 20.53 -3.78 -3.44
N ASP A 155 21.42 -4.12 -2.50
CA ASP A 155 21.07 -4.25 -1.10
C ASP A 155 20.74 -2.89 -0.47
N VAL A 156 19.68 -2.88 0.32
CA VAL A 156 19.18 -1.73 1.08
C VAL A 156 19.96 -1.55 2.38
N ALA A 157 20.53 -2.63 2.92
CA ALA A 157 21.27 -2.58 4.18
C ALA A 157 22.44 -1.57 4.11
N GLY A 158 22.53 -0.72 5.13
CA GLY A 158 23.55 0.32 5.25
C GLY A 158 23.40 1.52 4.29
N LYS A 159 22.38 1.54 3.42
CA LYS A 159 22.13 2.67 2.51
C LYS A 159 21.47 3.84 3.22
N ASN A 160 21.78 5.06 2.77
CA ASN A 160 21.05 6.26 3.17
C ASN A 160 19.76 6.35 2.36
N VAL A 161 18.63 6.17 3.03
CA VAL A 161 17.30 6.23 2.41
C VAL A 161 16.57 7.47 2.88
N VAL A 162 16.07 8.25 1.93
CA VAL A 162 15.24 9.42 2.21
C VAL A 162 13.81 9.14 1.76
N VAL A 163 12.87 9.23 2.69
CA VAL A 163 11.44 9.13 2.42
C VAL A 163 10.84 10.53 2.46
N VAL A 164 10.36 11.03 1.32
CA VAL A 164 9.72 12.34 1.20
C VAL A 164 8.21 12.16 1.27
N GLY A 165 7.63 12.50 2.42
CA GLY A 165 6.23 12.26 2.75
C GLY A 165 6.14 11.47 4.05
N ALA A 166 5.33 11.95 5.00
CA ALA A 166 5.18 11.35 6.34
C ALA A 166 3.73 10.92 6.61
N SER A 167 3.00 10.50 5.57
CA SER A 167 1.63 10.02 5.69
C SER A 167 1.57 8.71 6.50
N ASN A 168 0.43 8.47 7.16
CA ASN A 168 0.22 7.23 7.92
C ASN A 168 0.12 5.99 7.01
N ILE A 169 -0.24 6.18 5.73
CA ILE A 169 -0.52 5.08 4.80
C ILE A 169 0.69 4.68 3.93
N VAL A 170 1.68 5.56 3.77
CA VAL A 170 2.86 5.30 2.95
C VAL A 170 4.14 5.71 3.68
N GLY A 171 4.29 7.00 3.99
CA GLY A 171 5.57 7.55 4.45
C GLY A 171 6.13 6.90 5.70
N LYS A 172 5.34 6.89 6.78
CA LYS A 172 5.72 6.28 8.06
C LYS A 172 5.95 4.77 7.96
N PRO A 173 5.03 3.95 7.42
CA PRO A 173 5.27 2.52 7.30
C PRO A 173 6.45 2.19 6.37
N MET A 174 6.65 2.95 5.28
CA MET A 174 7.82 2.78 4.42
C MET A 174 9.13 3.00 5.18
N ALA A 175 9.21 4.06 5.98
CA ALA A 175 10.39 4.34 6.79
C ALA A 175 10.70 3.19 7.77
N LEU A 176 9.68 2.64 8.43
CA LEU A 176 9.84 1.51 9.35
C LEU A 176 10.27 0.23 8.62
N MET A 177 9.68 -0.08 7.47
CA MET A 177 10.04 -1.26 6.68
C MET A 177 11.48 -1.19 6.15
N LEU A 178 11.95 0.00 5.74
CA LEU A 178 13.34 0.18 5.31
C LEU A 178 14.31 0.13 6.49
N LEU A 179 13.91 0.63 7.65
CA LEU A 179 14.70 0.49 8.88
C LEU A 179 14.88 -0.98 9.28
N GLN A 180 13.84 -1.82 9.12
CA GLN A 180 13.94 -3.28 9.32
C GLN A 180 14.88 -3.97 8.31
N LYS A 181 15.11 -3.34 7.16
CA LYS A 181 16.11 -3.76 6.18
C LYS A 181 17.49 -3.13 6.44
N GLU A 182 17.72 -2.67 7.66
CA GLU A 182 18.99 -2.13 8.15
C GLU A 182 19.47 -0.89 7.38
N ALA A 183 18.53 -0.13 6.81
CA ALA A 183 18.83 1.14 6.16
C ALA A 183 18.93 2.30 7.17
N THR A 184 19.75 3.30 6.86
CA THR A 184 19.73 4.59 7.57
C THR A 184 18.62 5.45 6.96
N VAL A 185 17.54 5.71 7.71
CA VAL A 185 16.33 6.34 7.17
C VAL A 185 16.16 7.79 7.65
N THR A 186 15.97 8.71 6.72
CA THR A 186 15.51 10.09 6.96
C THR A 186 14.10 10.28 6.43
N VAL A 187 13.20 10.86 7.24
CA VAL A 187 11.82 11.17 6.81
C VAL A 187 11.65 12.68 6.68
N CYS A 188 11.32 13.13 5.47
CA CYS A 188 11.02 14.52 5.16
C CYS A 188 9.51 14.76 5.01
N HIS A 189 9.06 15.98 5.24
CA HIS A 189 7.66 16.38 5.12
C HIS A 189 7.55 17.88 4.79
N VAL A 190 6.32 18.40 4.68
CA VAL A 190 6.02 19.80 4.31
C VAL A 190 6.67 20.87 5.21
N LYS A 191 7.18 20.49 6.39
CA LYS A 191 7.86 21.40 7.34
C LYS A 191 9.39 21.21 7.36
N THR A 192 9.93 20.31 6.54
CA THR A 192 11.37 20.19 6.33
C THR A 192 11.87 21.49 5.68
N ARG A 193 12.83 22.16 6.33
CA ARG A 193 13.27 23.51 5.94
C ARG A 193 13.95 23.53 4.58
N ASP A 194 14.93 22.65 4.40
CA ASP A 194 15.63 22.44 3.12
C ASP A 194 15.52 20.97 2.76
N LEU A 195 14.61 20.66 1.83
CA LEU A 195 14.40 19.30 1.37
C LEU A 195 15.64 18.76 0.62
N ALA A 196 16.30 19.62 -0.16
CA ALA A 196 17.44 19.23 -0.99
C ALA A 196 18.62 18.81 -0.12
N GLN A 197 18.84 19.47 1.03
CA GLN A 197 19.87 19.09 2.00
C GLN A 197 19.82 17.60 2.38
N HIS A 198 18.63 16.99 2.40
CA HIS A 198 18.48 15.57 2.71
C HIS A 198 18.58 14.71 1.44
N THR A 199 17.85 15.06 0.38
CA THR A 199 17.68 14.20 -0.80
C THR A 199 18.98 14.05 -1.61
N ILE A 200 19.88 15.04 -1.59
CA ILE A 200 21.18 14.97 -2.30
C ILE A 200 22.14 13.92 -1.75
N HIS A 201 21.88 13.42 -0.53
CA HIS A 201 22.67 12.37 0.10
C HIS A 201 22.02 10.97 0.01
N ALA A 202 20.80 10.89 -0.55
CA ALA A 202 20.05 9.66 -0.63
C ALA A 202 20.67 8.68 -1.65
N ASP A 203 21.04 7.48 -1.19
CA ASP A 203 21.31 6.34 -2.07
C ASP A 203 19.99 5.81 -2.66
N ILE A 204 18.93 5.86 -1.87
CA ILE A 204 17.57 5.51 -2.27
C ILE A 204 16.64 6.65 -1.88
N LEU A 205 15.88 7.17 -2.83
CA LEU A 205 14.91 8.24 -2.63
C LEU A 205 13.50 7.71 -2.90
N VAL A 206 12.66 7.66 -1.86
CA VAL A 206 11.25 7.27 -1.98
C VAL A 206 10.38 8.51 -1.83
N VAL A 207 9.59 8.84 -2.84
CA VAL A 207 8.81 10.10 -2.91
C VAL A 207 7.32 9.79 -2.89
N ALA A 208 6.64 10.24 -1.84
CA ALA A 208 5.21 10.02 -1.58
C ALA A 208 4.57 11.30 -1.02
N ALA A 209 4.78 12.42 -1.70
CA ALA A 209 4.37 13.75 -1.27
C ALA A 209 3.03 14.20 -1.88
N GLY A 210 2.60 13.61 -2.99
CA GLY A 210 1.40 14.00 -3.72
C GLY A 210 1.50 15.41 -4.31
N LYS A 211 2.68 15.76 -4.82
CA LYS A 211 2.98 17.07 -5.42
C LYS A 211 3.75 16.87 -6.73
N PRO A 212 3.11 17.10 -7.90
CA PRO A 212 3.73 16.90 -9.21
C PRO A 212 5.09 17.58 -9.35
N GLY A 213 6.10 16.82 -9.77
CA GLY A 213 7.43 17.34 -10.10
C GLY A 213 8.13 18.09 -8.96
N LEU A 214 7.81 17.76 -7.70
CA LEU A 214 8.46 18.28 -6.50
C LEU A 214 9.97 18.01 -6.49
N ILE A 215 10.38 16.78 -6.84
CA ILE A 215 11.79 16.40 -6.84
C ILE A 215 12.41 16.72 -8.19
N LYS A 216 13.42 17.60 -8.18
CA LYS A 216 14.18 18.04 -9.35
C LYS A 216 15.51 17.30 -9.47
N ALA A 217 16.15 17.38 -10.63
CA ALA A 217 17.40 16.68 -10.91
C ALA A 217 18.50 17.06 -9.90
N GLU A 218 18.67 18.34 -9.60
CA GLU A 218 19.65 18.88 -8.64
C GLU A 218 19.49 18.30 -7.22
N MET A 219 18.29 17.82 -6.88
CA MET A 219 17.97 17.25 -5.57
C MET A 219 18.33 15.76 -5.44
N VAL A 220 18.75 15.11 -6.53
CA VAL A 220 19.00 13.67 -6.59
C VAL A 220 20.50 13.39 -6.67
N LYS A 221 20.98 12.50 -5.81
CA LYS A 221 22.37 12.01 -5.84
C LYS A 221 22.65 11.26 -7.15
N GLU A 222 23.82 11.47 -7.73
CA GLU A 222 24.25 10.71 -8.90
C GLU A 222 24.30 9.20 -8.56
N GLY A 223 23.68 8.37 -9.40
CA GLY A 223 23.58 6.93 -9.20
C GLY A 223 22.52 6.49 -8.18
N ALA A 224 21.68 7.38 -7.66
CA ALA A 224 20.61 7.00 -6.71
C ALA A 224 19.54 6.10 -7.34
N ILE A 225 18.86 5.31 -6.51
CA ILE A 225 17.61 4.64 -6.86
C ILE A 225 16.46 5.59 -6.51
N VAL A 226 15.57 5.88 -7.47
CA VAL A 226 14.42 6.77 -7.27
C VAL A 226 13.12 6.00 -7.41
N ILE A 227 12.35 5.96 -6.31
CA ILE A 227 11.01 5.38 -6.24
C ILE A 227 9.99 6.52 -6.14
N ASP A 228 9.24 6.74 -7.19
CA ASP A 228 8.13 7.69 -7.26
C ASP A 228 6.81 6.97 -6.97
N VAL A 229 6.28 7.21 -5.77
CA VAL A 229 4.99 6.70 -5.29
C VAL A 229 3.86 7.65 -5.66
N GLY A 230 4.18 8.88 -6.06
CA GLY A 230 3.20 9.91 -6.41
C GLY A 230 2.30 9.47 -7.55
N ILE A 231 1.00 9.71 -7.41
CA ILE A 231 0.02 9.54 -8.49
C ILE A 231 -0.83 10.80 -8.50
N ASN A 232 -0.51 11.68 -9.45
CA ASN A 232 -1.18 12.96 -9.60
C ASN A 232 -1.87 13.00 -10.96
N ARG A 233 -3.15 13.37 -10.98
CA ARG A 233 -3.88 13.59 -12.24
C ARG A 233 -3.78 15.07 -12.61
N THR A 234 -3.28 15.35 -13.80
CA THR A 234 -3.18 16.70 -14.34
C THR A 234 -4.52 17.16 -14.94
N PRO A 235 -4.71 18.48 -15.18
CA PRO A 235 -5.96 19.00 -15.77
C PRO A 235 -6.30 18.42 -17.14
N ASP A 236 -5.30 18.01 -17.92
CA ASP A 236 -5.44 17.34 -19.22
C ASP A 236 -5.61 15.81 -19.11
N GLY A 237 -5.77 15.29 -17.89
CA GLY A 237 -6.10 13.88 -17.63
C GLY A 237 -4.90 12.92 -17.61
N ARG A 238 -3.68 13.40 -17.82
CA ARG A 238 -2.46 12.58 -17.68
C ARG A 238 -2.21 12.23 -16.20
N ILE A 239 -1.49 11.14 -16.00
CA ILE A 239 -1.04 10.71 -14.66
C ILE A 239 0.47 10.94 -14.60
N VAL A 240 0.91 11.74 -13.62
CA VAL A 240 2.32 12.08 -13.40
C VAL A 240 2.70 11.83 -11.93
N GLY A 241 3.98 11.61 -11.70
CA GLY A 241 4.51 11.37 -10.36
C GLY A 241 4.92 12.65 -9.64
N ASP A 242 5.55 12.49 -8.48
CA ASP A 242 6.11 13.58 -7.69
C ASP A 242 7.52 13.98 -8.15
N VAL A 243 8.12 13.21 -9.05
CA VAL A 243 9.48 13.40 -9.58
C VAL A 243 9.44 14.01 -10.98
N ASP A 244 10.34 14.96 -11.25
CA ASP A 244 10.61 15.46 -12.60
C ASP A 244 11.36 14.41 -13.41
N PHE A 245 10.60 13.49 -14.02
CA PHE A 245 11.08 12.19 -14.47
C PHE A 245 12.25 12.25 -15.46
N GLU A 246 12.14 13.03 -16.54
CA GLU A 246 13.15 13.05 -17.59
C GLU A 246 14.51 13.59 -17.09
N PRO A 247 14.57 14.77 -16.42
CA PRO A 247 15.83 15.25 -15.84
C PRO A 247 16.41 14.33 -14.77
N VAL A 248 15.57 13.74 -13.90
CA VAL A 248 16.05 12.86 -12.83
C VAL A 248 16.57 11.52 -13.37
N ARG A 249 15.98 11.01 -14.45
CA ARG A 249 16.45 9.80 -15.13
C ARG A 249 17.88 9.92 -15.65
N GLU A 250 18.38 11.11 -15.92
CA GLU A 250 19.76 11.30 -16.39
C GLU A 250 20.81 11.15 -15.28
N ARG A 251 20.39 11.24 -14.02
CA ARG A 251 21.24 11.16 -12.82
C ARG A 251 21.09 9.85 -12.05
N ALA A 252 19.87 9.32 -11.98
CA ALA A 252 19.57 8.10 -11.22
C ALA A 252 20.21 6.86 -11.87
N SER A 253 20.53 5.84 -11.08
CA SER A 253 20.86 4.50 -11.61
C SER A 253 19.60 3.71 -11.94
N TRP A 254 18.54 3.90 -11.15
CA TRP A 254 17.24 3.27 -11.32
C TRP A 254 16.12 4.27 -11.04
N ILE A 255 15.02 4.17 -11.79
CA ILE A 255 13.83 5.01 -11.57
C ILE A 255 12.54 4.24 -11.86
N THR A 256 11.52 4.41 -11.02
CA THR A 256 10.17 3.92 -11.33
C THR A 256 9.43 4.89 -12.25
N PRO A 257 8.79 4.42 -13.33
CA PRO A 257 7.93 5.26 -14.16
C PRO A 257 6.59 5.54 -13.48
N VAL A 258 6.00 6.71 -13.74
CA VAL A 258 4.61 7.01 -13.38
C VAL A 258 3.84 7.39 -14.65
N PRO A 259 2.78 6.64 -15.04
CA PRO A 259 2.25 5.43 -14.39
C PRO A 259 3.02 4.15 -14.78
N GLY A 260 3.11 3.19 -13.87
CA GLY A 260 3.61 1.84 -14.17
C GLY A 260 4.67 1.29 -13.22
N GLY A 261 5.16 2.10 -12.29
CA GLY A 261 6.01 1.69 -11.20
C GLY A 261 5.19 1.18 -10.01
N VAL A 262 4.99 2.04 -9.01
CA VAL A 262 4.46 1.61 -7.69
C VAL A 262 2.98 1.23 -7.72
N GLY A 263 2.12 1.96 -8.45
CA GLY A 263 0.66 1.73 -8.45
C GLY A 263 0.22 0.28 -8.74
N PRO A 264 0.70 -0.37 -9.81
CA PRO A 264 0.41 -1.79 -10.07
C PRO A 264 0.82 -2.74 -8.93
N MET A 265 1.87 -2.41 -8.19
CA MET A 265 2.35 -3.20 -7.07
C MET A 265 1.45 -3.06 -5.85
N THR A 266 0.94 -1.87 -5.54
CA THR A 266 -0.02 -1.67 -4.45
C THR A 266 -1.22 -2.62 -4.58
N VAL A 267 -1.82 -2.69 -5.77
CA VAL A 267 -2.96 -3.61 -6.02
C VAL A 267 -2.55 -5.07 -5.90
N THR A 268 -1.33 -5.42 -6.34
CA THR A 268 -0.83 -6.79 -6.26
C THR A 268 -0.58 -7.22 -4.81
N MET A 269 -0.09 -6.31 -3.96
CA MET A 269 0.15 -6.58 -2.54
C MET A 269 -1.13 -6.69 -1.73
N LEU A 270 -2.19 -5.99 -2.13
CA LEU A 270 -3.53 -6.19 -1.57
C LEU A 270 -4.03 -7.62 -1.81
N ILE A 271 -3.81 -8.15 -3.02
CA ILE A 271 -4.17 -9.54 -3.35
C ILE A 271 -3.28 -10.52 -2.57
N GLU A 272 -1.97 -10.28 -2.50
CA GLU A 272 -1.03 -11.07 -1.69
C GLU A 272 -1.50 -11.17 -0.23
N ASN A 273 -1.84 -10.04 0.40
CA ASN A 273 -2.33 -10.02 1.78
C ASN A 273 -3.69 -10.72 1.91
N THR A 274 -4.56 -10.63 0.92
CA THR A 274 -5.84 -11.38 0.89
C THR A 274 -5.61 -12.89 0.83
N LEU A 275 -4.63 -13.35 0.04
CA LEU A 275 -4.27 -14.76 -0.01
C LEU A 275 -3.70 -15.25 1.32
N ARG A 276 -2.83 -14.45 1.96
CA ARG A 276 -2.31 -14.75 3.29
C ARG A 276 -3.42 -14.87 4.32
N SER A 277 -4.39 -13.96 4.31
CA SER A 277 -5.55 -14.05 5.19
C SER A 277 -6.36 -15.34 4.93
N ALA A 278 -6.60 -15.69 3.67
CA ALA A 278 -7.30 -16.92 3.31
C ALA A 278 -6.55 -18.20 3.71
N GLU A 279 -5.21 -18.20 3.59
CA GLU A 279 -4.35 -19.30 4.06
C GLU A 279 -4.47 -19.49 5.57
N ARG A 280 -4.30 -18.41 6.34
CA ARG A 280 -4.46 -18.42 7.81
C ARG A 280 -5.85 -18.91 8.23
N PHE A 281 -6.89 -18.44 7.55
CA PHE A 281 -8.26 -18.90 7.77
C PHE A 281 -8.41 -20.41 7.51
N ALA A 282 -7.83 -20.91 6.42
CA ALA A 282 -7.87 -22.33 6.08
C ALA A 282 -7.08 -23.19 7.07
N ASP A 283 -6.03 -22.65 7.68
CA ASP A 283 -5.18 -23.30 8.70
C ASP A 283 -5.78 -23.21 10.11
N GLY A 284 -6.88 -22.47 10.30
CA GLY A 284 -7.51 -22.27 11.61
C GLY A 284 -6.76 -21.30 12.52
N GLU A 285 -5.83 -20.52 11.98
CA GLU A 285 -5.03 -19.52 12.70
C GLU A 285 -5.83 -18.22 12.90
N ALA A 286 -6.85 -18.25 13.76
CA ALA A 286 -7.56 -17.04 14.16
C ALA A 286 -6.64 -16.11 14.97
N PHE A 287 -6.58 -14.83 14.61
CA PHE A 287 -5.87 -13.84 15.40
C PHE A 287 -6.72 -13.44 16.60
N HIS A 288 -6.26 -13.79 17.79
CA HIS A 288 -6.81 -13.29 19.04
C HIS A 288 -5.98 -12.08 19.48
N PRO A 289 -6.45 -10.83 19.27
CA PRO A 289 -5.76 -9.68 19.84
C PRO A 289 -5.66 -9.89 21.35
N PRO A 290 -4.48 -9.69 21.96
CA PRO A 290 -4.42 -9.64 23.41
C PRO A 290 -5.39 -8.54 23.88
N GLN A 291 -6.27 -8.88 24.83
CA GLN A 291 -7.11 -7.89 25.49
C GLN A 291 -6.21 -6.77 26.01
N PRO A 292 -6.50 -5.49 25.70
CA PRO A 292 -5.65 -4.41 26.17
C PRO A 292 -5.59 -4.45 27.70
N PHE A 293 -4.39 -4.47 28.28
CA PHE A 293 -4.22 -4.56 29.74
C PHE A 293 -4.86 -3.37 30.50
N TRP A 294 -5.23 -2.31 29.79
CA TRP A 294 -5.88 -1.10 30.31
C TRP A 294 -7.40 -1.10 30.16
N GLN A 295 -8.03 -2.16 29.62
CA GLN A 295 -9.48 -2.31 29.75
C GLN A 295 -9.80 -2.72 31.20
N VAL A 296 -10.11 -1.72 32.02
CA VAL A 296 -10.69 -1.93 33.35
C VAL A 296 -12.07 -2.57 33.13
N PRO A 297 -12.41 -3.70 33.78
CA PRO A 297 -13.75 -4.26 33.72
C PRO A 297 -14.76 -3.17 34.10
N ALA A 298 -15.82 -3.03 33.31
CA ALA A 298 -16.97 -2.23 33.73
C ALA A 298 -17.56 -2.91 34.96
N GLY A 299 -17.21 -2.37 36.14
CA GLY A 299 -17.81 -2.72 37.42
C GLY A 299 -19.18 -2.09 37.58
#